data_AF-A0A558C5J9-F1
#
_entry.id   AF-A0A558C5J9-F1
#
_cell.length_a   1.000
_cell.length_b   1.000
_cell.length_c   1.000
_cell.angle_alpha   90.00
_cell.angle_beta   90.00
_cell.angle_gamma   90.00
#
_symmetry.space_group_name_H-M   'P 1'
#
loop_
_entity.id
_entity.type
_entity.pdbx_description
1 polymer ?
#
loop_
_entity_poly.entity_id
_entity_poly.type
_entity_poly.pdbx_seq_one_letter_code
_entity_poly.pdbx_strand_id
1 'polypeptide(L)'
;MLGDSTAVGLGDPVPGRGWRGVGPFVASALGVGPDGYLNLAFAGARMRCVRDTQLPAALAHAPDVVVVIVGMNDTLRSDFDPAALAADLEHVVTALDAAGAVVVPVRYHDHGRVFRLPGPLYRALKDRIEALNGGIDQVVARHGVPCLDLAAVPGAYELSAWSVDRLHPSELGHRLLARGLTEVLARRGIELVEPVSLVCSGGVRPRTVDHLAWLVVKGIPWLWRRGRDLVPHAARILLEAAREGRRARRFAAEPEVAPGAEAGPVG
;
A
#
# COMPACT_ATOMS: atom_id res chain seq x y z
N MET A 1 -16.28 2.11 -0.37
CA MET A 1 -14.84 1.79 -0.55
C MET A 1 -14.22 2.74 -1.56
N LEU A 2 -13.09 3.36 -1.21
CA LEU A 2 -12.27 4.17 -2.11
C LEU A 2 -10.84 3.63 -2.14
N GLY A 3 -10.19 3.75 -3.30
CA GLY A 3 -8.76 3.54 -3.44
C GLY A 3 -8.33 2.75 -4.66
N ASP A 4 -7.34 1.89 -4.48
CA ASP A 4 -6.64 1.21 -5.57
C ASP A 4 -6.99 -0.27 -5.73
N SER A 5 -6.10 -1.05 -6.36
CA SER A 5 -6.32 -2.48 -6.60
C SER A 5 -6.56 -3.30 -5.34
N THR A 6 -6.02 -2.89 -4.18
CA THR A 6 -6.32 -3.55 -2.91
C THR A 6 -7.79 -3.34 -2.53
N ALA A 7 -8.29 -2.10 -2.65
CA ALA A 7 -9.70 -1.80 -2.42
C ALA A 7 -10.64 -2.44 -3.46
N VAL A 8 -10.19 -2.62 -4.71
CA VAL A 8 -10.94 -3.39 -5.73
C VAL A 8 -11.13 -4.85 -5.32
N GLY A 9 -10.21 -5.41 -4.53
CA GLY A 9 -10.25 -6.81 -4.12
C GLY A 9 -9.39 -7.75 -4.95
N LEU A 10 -8.38 -7.22 -5.68
CA LEU A 10 -7.46 -8.08 -6.42
C LEU A 10 -6.84 -9.13 -5.48
N GLY A 11 -6.75 -10.36 -5.96
CA GLY A 11 -6.25 -11.51 -5.20
C GLY A 11 -7.31 -12.38 -4.52
N ASP A 12 -8.60 -11.99 -4.57
CA ASP A 12 -9.75 -12.77 -4.07
C ASP A 12 -10.80 -13.02 -5.18
N PRO A 13 -10.53 -13.94 -6.13
CA PRO A 13 -11.40 -14.19 -7.28
C PRO A 13 -12.57 -15.11 -6.92
N VAL A 14 -13.78 -14.67 -7.24
CA VAL A 14 -15.03 -15.42 -7.11
C VAL A 14 -15.56 -15.81 -8.50
N PRO A 15 -15.76 -17.12 -8.78
CA PRO A 15 -16.30 -17.57 -10.06
C PRO A 15 -17.60 -16.86 -10.44
N GLY A 16 -17.65 -16.31 -11.65
CA GLY A 16 -18.82 -15.60 -12.19
C GLY A 16 -19.12 -14.24 -11.55
N ARG A 17 -18.36 -13.79 -10.55
CA ARG A 17 -18.61 -12.53 -9.82
C ARG A 17 -17.41 -11.57 -9.79
N GLY A 18 -16.25 -11.97 -10.30
CA GLY A 18 -15.06 -11.12 -10.36
C GLY A 18 -14.29 -11.13 -9.05
N TRP A 19 -13.85 -9.96 -8.58
CA TRP A 19 -13.11 -9.81 -7.32
C TRP A 19 -14.07 -9.46 -6.19
N ARG A 20 -13.98 -10.17 -5.05
CA ARG A 20 -14.78 -9.83 -3.86
C ARG A 20 -14.08 -8.79 -3.00
N GLY A 21 -12.90 -9.12 -2.45
CA GLY A 21 -12.09 -8.16 -1.69
C GLY A 21 -12.61 -7.84 -0.29
N VAL A 22 -11.99 -6.84 0.33
CA VAL A 22 -12.26 -6.43 1.72
C VAL A 22 -13.68 -5.88 1.94
N GLY A 23 -14.20 -5.13 0.97
CA GLY A 23 -15.42 -4.33 1.16
C GLY A 23 -16.68 -5.14 1.46
N PRO A 24 -16.98 -6.24 0.73
CA PRO A 24 -18.13 -7.09 1.04
C PRO A 24 -18.07 -7.73 2.44
N PHE A 25 -16.88 -8.03 2.96
CA PHE A 25 -16.74 -8.55 4.32
C PHE A 25 -17.06 -7.49 5.37
N VAL A 26 -16.58 -6.26 5.16
CA VAL A 26 -16.92 -5.12 6.03
C VAL A 26 -18.41 -4.82 5.97
N ALA A 27 -19.00 -4.78 4.77
CA ALA A 27 -20.43 -4.56 4.59
C ALA A 27 -21.28 -5.61 5.31
N SER A 28 -20.95 -6.90 5.16
CA SER A 28 -21.64 -8.00 5.85
C SER A 28 -21.56 -7.86 7.37
N ALA A 29 -20.37 -7.57 7.91
CA ALA A 29 -20.16 -7.39 9.34
C ALA A 29 -20.95 -6.20 9.90
N LEU A 30 -21.19 -5.17 9.08
CA LEU A 30 -22.01 -4.00 9.43
C LEU A 30 -23.51 -4.21 9.16
N GLY A 31 -23.94 -5.37 8.64
CA GLY A 31 -25.34 -5.62 8.25
C GLY A 31 -25.79 -4.85 7.01
N VAL A 32 -24.86 -4.34 6.20
CA VAL A 32 -25.15 -3.56 5.00
C VAL A 32 -25.46 -4.50 3.83
N GLY A 33 -26.69 -4.38 3.29
CA GLY A 33 -27.12 -5.12 2.11
C GLY A 33 -26.41 -4.65 0.82
N PRO A 34 -26.56 -5.39 -0.30
CA PRO A 34 -25.87 -5.08 -1.56
C PRO A 34 -26.11 -3.65 -2.08
N ASP A 35 -27.32 -3.11 -1.90
CA ASP A 35 -27.69 -1.78 -2.39
C ASP A 35 -27.06 -0.63 -1.58
N GLY A 36 -26.63 -0.91 -0.33
CA GLY A 36 -25.94 0.05 0.53
C GLY A 36 -24.41 -0.01 0.40
N TYR A 37 -23.87 -0.93 -0.40
CA TYR A 37 -22.44 -1.08 -0.60
C TYR A 37 -21.99 -0.55 -1.96
N LEU A 38 -21.07 0.41 -1.94
CA LEU A 38 -20.46 0.96 -3.14
C LEU A 38 -18.92 0.86 -3.10
N ASN A 39 -18.34 0.32 -4.19
CA ASN A 39 -16.90 0.33 -4.42
C ASN A 39 -16.53 1.14 -5.65
N LEU A 40 -15.85 2.26 -5.44
CA LEU A 40 -15.40 3.18 -6.49
C LEU A 40 -13.91 3.02 -6.81
N ALA A 41 -13.24 2.06 -6.15
CA ALA A 41 -11.82 1.82 -6.36
C ALA A 41 -11.54 1.29 -7.78
N PHE A 42 -10.34 1.57 -8.28
CA PHE A 42 -9.87 1.00 -9.53
C PHE A 42 -8.36 0.73 -9.50
N ALA A 43 -7.92 -0.27 -10.27
CA ALA A 43 -6.53 -0.70 -10.25
C ALA A 43 -5.59 0.41 -10.76
N GLY A 44 -4.55 0.71 -9.98
CA GLY A 44 -3.56 1.73 -10.30
C GLY A 44 -3.94 3.15 -9.89
N ALA A 45 -5.08 3.35 -9.20
CA ALA A 45 -5.43 4.64 -8.63
C ALA A 45 -4.34 5.16 -7.69
N ARG A 46 -4.08 6.46 -7.79
CA ARG A 46 -3.26 7.26 -6.86
C ARG A 46 -4.15 8.09 -5.95
N MET A 47 -3.62 8.72 -4.90
CA MET A 47 -4.44 9.54 -3.99
C MET A 47 -5.21 10.64 -4.74
N ARG A 48 -4.57 11.28 -5.73
CA ARG A 48 -5.23 12.24 -6.63
C ARG A 48 -6.45 11.66 -7.35
N CYS A 49 -6.41 10.39 -7.75
CA CYS A 49 -7.57 9.75 -8.39
C CYS A 49 -8.74 9.59 -7.41
N VAL A 50 -8.44 9.33 -6.13
CA VAL A 50 -9.48 9.28 -5.09
C VAL A 50 -10.11 10.65 -4.95
N ARG A 51 -9.31 11.72 -4.86
CA ARG A 51 -9.79 13.10 -4.77
C ARG A 51 -10.61 13.54 -6.00
N ASP A 52 -10.06 13.37 -7.20
CA ASP A 52 -10.61 13.99 -8.41
C ASP A 52 -11.73 13.15 -9.05
N THR A 53 -11.78 11.84 -8.79
CA THR A 53 -12.69 10.91 -9.49
C THR A 53 -13.60 10.14 -8.55
N GLN A 54 -13.06 9.57 -7.46
CA GLN A 54 -13.86 8.69 -6.60
C GLN A 54 -14.67 9.48 -5.57
N LEU A 55 -14.10 10.56 -5.01
CA LEU A 55 -14.75 11.40 -4.00
C LEU A 55 -16.08 12.02 -4.48
N PRO A 56 -16.19 12.63 -5.68
CA PRO A 56 -17.46 13.17 -6.14
C PRO A 56 -18.57 12.11 -6.21
N ALA A 57 -18.25 10.90 -6.70
CA ALA A 57 -19.20 9.79 -6.76
C ALA A 57 -19.53 9.23 -5.37
N ALA A 58 -18.56 9.22 -4.44
CA ALA A 58 -18.80 8.83 -3.06
C ALA A 58 -19.77 9.80 -2.38
N LEU A 59 -19.55 11.11 -2.51
CA LEU A 59 -20.43 12.13 -1.94
C LEU A 59 -21.85 12.03 -2.49
N ALA A 60 -22.01 11.74 -3.78
CA ALA A 60 -23.33 11.52 -4.40
C ALA A 60 -24.07 10.28 -3.83
N HIS A 61 -23.34 9.31 -3.28
CA HIS A 61 -23.91 8.13 -2.65
C HIS A 61 -24.28 8.34 -1.17
N ALA A 62 -23.88 9.47 -0.56
CA ALA A 62 -24.14 9.81 0.85
C ALA A 62 -23.79 8.69 1.86
N PRO A 63 -22.53 8.23 1.92
CA PRO A 63 -22.12 7.09 2.74
C PRO A 63 -22.02 7.44 4.22
N ASP A 64 -22.40 6.50 5.09
CA ASP A 64 -22.13 6.61 6.54
C ASP A 64 -20.69 6.23 6.91
N VAL A 65 -20.07 5.33 6.12
CA VAL A 65 -18.71 4.81 6.36
C VAL A 65 -17.92 4.76 5.07
N VAL A 66 -16.70 5.30 5.09
CA VAL A 66 -15.78 5.28 3.95
C VAL A 66 -14.42 4.74 4.36
N VAL A 67 -14.06 3.58 3.82
CA VAL A 67 -12.71 3.03 3.92
C VAL A 67 -11.89 3.49 2.71
N VAL A 68 -10.69 4.03 2.97
CA VAL A 68 -9.76 4.54 1.96
C VAL A 68 -8.46 3.72 1.97
N ILE A 69 -8.22 2.94 0.91
CA ILE A 69 -6.99 2.12 0.74
C ILE A 69 -6.28 2.55 -0.55
N VAL A 70 -5.39 3.53 -0.44
CA VAL A 70 -4.60 4.06 -1.56
C VAL A 70 -3.29 4.66 -1.06
N GLY A 71 -2.30 4.75 -1.94
CA GLY A 71 -1.02 5.43 -1.68
C GLY A 71 0.18 4.61 -2.13
N MET A 72 0.07 3.28 -2.14
CA MET A 72 1.16 2.43 -2.62
C MET A 72 1.49 2.70 -4.10
N ASN A 73 0.51 2.99 -4.95
CA ASN A 73 0.79 3.37 -6.33
C ASN A 73 1.60 4.66 -6.44
N ASP A 74 1.39 5.63 -5.54
CA ASP A 74 2.13 6.89 -5.47
C ASP A 74 3.60 6.66 -5.13
N THR A 75 3.89 5.82 -4.13
CA THR A 75 5.28 5.45 -3.76
C THR A 75 6.04 4.78 -4.92
N LEU A 76 5.31 4.21 -5.88
CA LEU A 76 5.83 3.54 -7.07
C LEU A 76 5.87 4.47 -8.29
N ARG A 77 6.00 5.78 -8.08
CA ARG A 77 6.21 6.75 -9.17
C ARG A 77 7.44 7.61 -8.92
N SER A 78 8.05 8.09 -10.00
CA SER A 78 9.19 9.00 -9.92
C SER A 78 8.78 10.37 -9.36
N ASP A 79 7.55 10.82 -9.68
CA ASP A 79 6.91 12.07 -9.23
C ASP A 79 6.27 11.96 -7.84
N PHE A 80 6.67 10.98 -7.01
CA PHE A 80 6.12 10.82 -5.68
C PHE A 80 6.38 12.06 -4.82
N ASP A 81 5.30 12.73 -4.43
CA ASP A 81 5.29 13.88 -3.54
C ASP A 81 4.42 13.55 -2.32
N PRO A 82 5.03 13.29 -1.15
CA PRO A 82 4.28 12.95 0.06
C PRO A 82 3.44 14.12 0.59
N ALA A 83 3.84 15.37 0.35
CA ALA A 83 3.10 16.54 0.80
C ALA A 83 1.84 16.74 -0.05
N ALA A 84 1.95 16.59 -1.37
CA ALA A 84 0.78 16.62 -2.26
C ALA A 84 -0.19 15.46 -1.95
N LEU A 85 0.33 14.26 -1.65
CA LEU A 85 -0.50 13.14 -1.24
C LEU A 85 -1.26 13.43 0.06
N ALA A 86 -0.58 13.99 1.07
CA ALA A 86 -1.21 14.34 2.35
C ALA A 86 -2.30 15.42 2.16
N ALA A 87 -2.06 16.43 1.32
CA ALA A 87 -3.06 17.44 0.98
C ALA A 87 -4.28 16.84 0.26
N ASP A 88 -4.06 15.89 -0.66
CA ASP A 88 -5.15 15.21 -1.34
C ASP A 88 -5.98 14.34 -0.38
N LEU A 89 -5.31 13.63 0.55
CA LEU A 89 -5.99 12.87 1.60
C LEU A 89 -6.77 13.77 2.55
N GLU A 90 -6.17 14.89 2.98
CA GLU A 90 -6.83 15.86 3.84
C GLU A 90 -8.10 16.41 3.19
N HIS A 91 -8.06 16.72 1.89
CA HIS A 91 -9.24 17.15 1.14
C HIS A 91 -10.34 16.09 1.14
N VAL A 92 -9.98 14.82 0.86
CA VAL A 92 -10.93 13.69 0.85
C VAL A 92 -11.56 13.49 2.23
N VAL A 93 -10.75 13.49 3.28
CA VAL A 93 -11.22 13.32 4.67
C VAL A 93 -12.14 14.48 5.05
N THR A 94 -11.73 15.73 4.81
CA THR A 94 -12.52 16.92 5.15
C THR A 94 -13.88 16.91 4.46
N ALA A 95 -13.93 16.58 3.17
CA ALA A 95 -15.17 16.59 2.40
C ALA A 95 -16.15 15.50 2.85
N LEU A 96 -15.65 14.30 3.16
CA LEU A 96 -16.47 13.19 3.64
C LEU A 96 -16.93 13.39 5.10
N ASP A 97 -16.06 13.92 5.96
CA ASP A 97 -16.42 14.27 7.34
C ASP A 97 -17.48 15.37 7.37
N ALA A 98 -17.37 16.39 6.52
CA ALA A 98 -18.39 17.42 6.36
C ALA A 98 -19.74 16.86 5.84
N ALA A 99 -19.72 15.72 5.15
CA ALA A 99 -20.91 14.99 4.72
C ALA A 99 -21.45 14.02 5.79
N GLY A 100 -20.82 13.94 6.97
CA GLY A 100 -21.21 13.09 8.08
C GLY A 100 -20.67 11.66 8.04
N ALA A 101 -19.74 11.36 7.13
CA ALA A 101 -19.22 10.01 6.97
C ALA A 101 -18.05 9.72 7.93
N VAL A 102 -18.02 8.52 8.52
CA VAL A 102 -16.84 8.01 9.24
C VAL A 102 -15.80 7.55 8.23
N VAL A 103 -14.68 8.28 8.13
CA VAL A 103 -13.59 7.95 7.20
C VAL A 103 -12.50 7.14 7.90
N VAL A 104 -12.11 6.01 7.32
CA VAL A 104 -11.02 5.14 7.80
C VAL A 104 -9.93 5.02 6.73
N PRO A 105 -8.89 5.88 6.75
CA PRO A 105 -7.66 5.64 6.01
C PRO A 105 -6.89 4.42 6.56
N VAL A 106 -5.98 3.92 5.74
CA VAL A 106 -5.11 2.79 6.08
C VAL A 106 -3.64 3.22 6.04
N ARG A 107 -2.93 2.97 7.15
CA ARG A 107 -1.49 3.14 7.30
C ARG A 107 -0.77 1.86 6.91
N TYR A 108 0.28 1.95 6.10
CA TYR A 108 0.88 0.80 5.44
C TYR A 108 2.02 0.18 6.24
N HIS A 109 2.09 -1.15 6.21
CA HIS A 109 3.21 -1.90 6.77
C HIS A 109 4.44 -1.84 5.85
N ASP A 110 5.59 -2.32 6.32
CA ASP A 110 6.79 -2.42 5.47
C ASP A 110 6.60 -3.48 4.37
N HIS A 111 6.22 -3.02 3.17
CA HIS A 111 6.02 -3.89 2.00
C HIS A 111 7.35 -4.47 1.49
N GLY A 112 8.48 -3.87 1.81
CA GLY A 112 9.79 -4.40 1.46
C GLY A 112 10.10 -5.73 2.16
N ARG A 113 9.38 -6.09 3.23
CA ARG A 113 9.46 -7.44 3.84
C ARG A 113 8.72 -8.51 3.03
N VAL A 114 7.78 -8.09 2.18
CA VAL A 114 6.98 -8.95 1.32
C VAL A 114 7.66 -9.08 -0.05
N PHE A 115 8.13 -7.96 -0.61
CA PHE A 115 8.90 -7.94 -1.84
C PHE A 115 10.37 -8.27 -1.57
N ARG A 116 10.89 -9.34 -2.18
CA ARG A 116 12.33 -9.65 -2.16
C ARG A 116 13.12 -8.68 -3.06
N LEU A 117 13.31 -7.46 -2.59
CA LEU A 117 14.04 -6.41 -3.31
C LEU A 117 15.53 -6.39 -2.95
N PRO A 118 16.42 -6.02 -3.90
CA PRO A 118 17.80 -5.67 -3.59
C PRO A 118 17.86 -4.54 -2.54
N GLY A 119 18.88 -4.58 -1.66
CA GLY A 119 19.01 -3.67 -0.52
C GLY A 119 18.78 -2.18 -0.81
N PRO A 120 19.36 -1.58 -1.88
CA PRO A 120 19.10 -0.19 -2.23
C PRO A 120 17.63 0.10 -2.60
N LEU A 121 16.99 -0.80 -3.34
CA LEU A 121 15.59 -0.65 -3.73
C LEU A 121 14.64 -0.89 -2.55
N TYR A 122 14.98 -1.82 -1.67
CA TYR A 122 14.28 -2.03 -0.40
C TYR A 122 14.27 -0.74 0.44
N ARG A 123 15.44 -0.13 0.66
CA ARG A 123 15.55 1.13 1.42
C ARG A 123 14.75 2.26 0.77
N ALA A 124 14.91 2.46 -0.53
CA ALA A 124 14.18 3.51 -1.25
C ALA A 124 12.66 3.34 -1.16
N LEU A 125 12.15 2.10 -1.22
CA LEU A 125 10.71 1.84 -1.03
C LEU A 125 10.29 2.06 0.42
N LYS A 126 11.08 1.59 1.39
CA LYS A 126 10.83 1.80 2.83
C LYS A 126 10.72 3.28 3.17
N ASP A 127 11.67 4.09 2.74
CA ASP A 127 11.69 5.55 2.99
C ASP A 127 10.43 6.23 2.41
N ARG A 128 9.98 5.78 1.24
CA ARG A 128 8.75 6.29 0.61
C ARG A 128 7.48 5.87 1.33
N ILE A 129 7.43 4.64 1.85
CA ILE A 129 6.31 4.17 2.69
C ILE A 129 6.28 4.93 4.01
N GLU A 130 7.43 5.22 4.61
CA GLU A 130 7.53 6.03 5.82
C GLU A 130 7.04 7.47 5.56
N ALA A 131 7.40 8.07 4.43
CA ALA A 131 6.89 9.37 4.04
C ALA A 131 5.37 9.37 3.78
N LEU A 132 4.85 8.33 3.12
CA LEU A 132 3.40 8.12 2.93
C LEU A 132 2.68 8.03 4.28
N ASN A 133 3.19 7.18 5.19
CA ASN A 133 2.61 7.00 6.51
C ASN A 133 2.68 8.29 7.34
N GLY A 134 3.77 9.06 7.25
CA GLY A 134 3.88 10.36 7.91
C GLY A 134 2.79 11.33 7.45
N GLY A 135 2.44 11.35 6.15
CA GLY A 135 1.32 12.14 5.63
C GLY A 135 -0.03 11.65 6.15
N ILE A 136 -0.26 10.33 6.18
CA ILE A 136 -1.48 9.74 6.76
C ILE A 136 -1.61 10.08 8.24
N ASP A 137 -0.53 9.92 9.01
CA ASP A 137 -0.49 10.16 10.44
C ASP A 137 -0.81 11.63 10.76
N GLN A 138 -0.34 12.57 9.95
CA GLN A 138 -0.68 14.00 10.07
C GLN A 138 -2.17 14.26 9.87
N VAL A 139 -2.77 13.71 8.81
CA VAL A 139 -4.21 13.90 8.54
C VAL A 139 -5.06 13.25 9.63
N VAL A 140 -4.71 12.03 10.03
CA VAL A 140 -5.39 11.29 11.10
C VAL A 140 -5.37 12.07 12.41
N ALA A 141 -4.21 12.61 12.81
CA ALA A 141 -4.08 13.39 14.03
C ALA A 141 -4.86 14.71 13.97
N ARG A 142 -4.84 15.40 12.82
CA ARG A 142 -5.49 16.70 12.63
C ARG A 142 -7.02 16.62 12.61
N HIS A 143 -7.56 15.58 11.99
CA HIS A 143 -9.02 15.40 11.83
C HIS A 143 -9.62 14.46 12.88
N GLY A 144 -8.80 13.78 13.68
CA GLY A 144 -9.28 12.85 14.71
C GLY A 144 -10.02 11.63 14.12
N VAL A 145 -9.75 11.30 12.86
CA VAL A 145 -10.39 10.16 12.18
C VAL A 145 -9.75 8.83 12.60
N PRO A 146 -10.52 7.74 12.68
CA PRO A 146 -9.96 6.41 12.91
C PRO A 146 -9.00 5.99 11.78
N CYS A 147 -8.00 5.15 12.09
CA CYS A 147 -7.06 4.62 11.10
C CYS A 147 -6.73 3.16 11.40
N LEU A 148 -6.64 2.33 10.35
CA LEU A 148 -6.12 0.98 10.47
C LEU A 148 -4.62 0.97 10.15
N ASP A 149 -3.80 0.53 11.11
CA ASP A 149 -2.39 0.25 10.87
C ASP A 149 -2.19 -1.20 10.41
N LEU A 150 -1.79 -1.40 9.15
CA LEU A 150 -1.53 -2.72 8.61
C LEU A 150 -0.37 -3.44 9.31
N ALA A 151 0.57 -2.73 9.92
CA ALA A 151 1.66 -3.35 10.66
C ALA A 151 1.17 -4.01 11.95
N ALA A 152 0.03 -3.56 12.48
CA ALA A 152 -0.60 -4.11 13.67
C ALA A 152 -1.57 -5.25 13.37
N VAL A 153 -1.89 -5.52 12.10
CA VAL A 153 -2.81 -6.61 11.71
C VAL A 153 -2.11 -7.97 11.89
N PRO A 154 -2.60 -8.84 12.81
CA PRO A 154 -1.98 -10.14 13.02
C PRO A 154 -2.06 -11.01 11.77
N GLY A 155 -0.94 -11.66 11.42
CA GLY A 155 -0.85 -12.54 10.24
C GLY A 155 -0.65 -11.80 8.91
N ALA A 156 -0.57 -10.46 8.88
CA ALA A 156 -0.42 -9.70 7.63
C ALA A 156 0.84 -10.06 6.82
N TYR A 157 1.88 -10.59 7.47
CA TYR A 157 3.12 -11.03 6.83
C TYR A 157 3.16 -12.52 6.48
N GLU A 158 2.13 -13.30 6.84
CA GLU A 158 2.09 -14.72 6.53
C GLU A 158 1.88 -14.95 5.03
N LEU A 159 2.60 -15.91 4.46
CA LEU A 159 2.52 -16.19 3.01
C LEU A 159 1.11 -16.54 2.53
N SER A 160 0.25 -17.05 3.41
CA SER A 160 -1.16 -17.37 3.15
C SER A 160 -2.04 -16.13 3.00
N ALA A 161 -1.66 -14.99 3.60
CA ALA A 161 -2.37 -13.72 3.50
C ALA A 161 -2.16 -13.01 2.15
N TRP A 162 -1.22 -13.50 1.33
CA TRP A 162 -0.87 -12.89 0.05
C TRP A 162 -1.32 -13.76 -1.12
N SER A 163 -1.81 -13.10 -2.16
CA SER A 163 -2.10 -13.73 -3.44
C SER A 163 -0.82 -14.23 -4.11
N VAL A 164 -0.98 -14.98 -5.20
CA VAL A 164 0.13 -15.56 -5.97
C VAL A 164 1.14 -14.53 -6.46
N ASP A 165 0.70 -13.30 -6.68
CA ASP A 165 1.55 -12.20 -7.15
C ASP A 165 2.41 -11.55 -6.06
N ARG A 166 2.19 -11.94 -4.79
CA ARG A 166 2.87 -11.38 -3.61
C ARG A 166 2.73 -9.85 -3.48
N LEU A 167 1.77 -9.26 -4.19
CA LEU A 167 1.50 -7.83 -4.22
C LEU A 167 0.12 -7.53 -3.64
N HIS A 168 -0.87 -8.38 -3.93
CA HIS A 168 -2.23 -8.22 -3.45
C HIS A 168 -2.56 -9.23 -2.34
N PRO A 169 -3.51 -8.91 -1.44
CA PRO A 169 -3.98 -9.86 -0.44
C PRO A 169 -4.71 -11.05 -1.09
N SER A 170 -4.57 -12.24 -0.51
CA SER A 170 -5.43 -13.38 -0.82
C SER A 170 -6.82 -13.20 -0.21
N GLU A 171 -7.75 -14.14 -0.40
CA GLU A 171 -9.00 -14.18 0.37
C GLU A 171 -8.74 -14.01 1.88
N LEU A 172 -7.78 -14.76 2.44
CA LEU A 172 -7.42 -14.65 3.86
C LEU A 172 -6.91 -13.25 4.19
N GLY A 173 -6.05 -12.67 3.34
CA GLY A 173 -5.56 -11.32 3.53
C GLY A 173 -6.67 -10.28 3.54
N HIS A 174 -7.63 -10.35 2.61
CA HIS A 174 -8.80 -9.47 2.59
C HIS A 174 -9.67 -9.63 3.83
N ARG A 175 -9.84 -10.85 4.36
CA ARG A 175 -10.56 -11.09 5.63
C ARG A 175 -9.81 -10.54 6.84
N LEU A 176 -8.48 -10.65 6.89
CA LEU A 176 -7.66 -10.05 7.95
C LEU A 176 -7.78 -8.52 7.95
N LEU A 177 -7.73 -7.90 6.76
CA LEU A 177 -7.97 -6.47 6.59
C LEU A 177 -9.38 -6.08 7.06
N ALA A 178 -10.40 -6.82 6.62
CA ALA A 178 -11.79 -6.54 6.98
C ALA A 178 -12.01 -6.64 8.48
N ARG A 179 -11.44 -7.66 9.14
CA ARG A 179 -11.48 -7.80 10.60
C ARG A 179 -10.87 -6.57 11.29
N GLY A 180 -9.66 -6.18 10.90
CA GLY A 180 -9.00 -4.99 11.45
C GLY A 180 -9.80 -3.70 11.25
N LEU A 181 -10.40 -3.52 10.05
CA LEU A 181 -11.29 -2.39 9.79
C LEU A 181 -12.52 -2.41 10.69
N THR A 182 -13.19 -3.55 10.84
CA THR A 182 -14.37 -3.67 11.71
C THR A 182 -14.05 -3.44 13.19
N GLU A 183 -12.87 -3.84 13.66
CA GLU A 183 -12.40 -3.54 15.02
C GLU A 183 -12.14 -2.04 15.23
N VAL A 184 -11.64 -1.35 14.20
CA VAL A 184 -11.48 0.11 14.21
C VAL A 184 -12.84 0.81 14.25
N LEU A 185 -13.80 0.37 13.44
CA LEU A 185 -15.17 0.92 13.39
C LEU A 185 -15.93 0.65 14.71
N ALA A 186 -15.82 -0.56 15.27
CA ALA A 186 -16.45 -0.91 16.54
C ALA A 186 -15.95 -0.04 17.71
N ARG A 187 -14.65 0.29 17.74
CA ARG A 187 -14.08 1.24 18.72
C ARG A 187 -14.61 2.67 18.56
N ARG A 188 -15.21 3.00 17.42
CA ARG A 188 -15.92 4.27 17.17
C ARG A 188 -17.43 4.19 17.46
N GLY A 189 -17.90 3.07 18.02
CA GLY A 189 -19.29 2.88 18.38
C GLY A 189 -20.18 2.39 17.23
N ILE A 190 -19.61 1.99 16.08
CA ILE A 190 -20.39 1.39 15.00
C ILE A 190 -20.66 -0.08 15.36
N GLU A 191 -21.94 -0.44 15.41
CA GLU A 191 -22.37 -1.79 15.76
C GLU A 191 -22.00 -2.79 14.65
N LEU A 192 -21.49 -3.95 15.06
CA LEU A 192 -21.26 -5.08 14.16
C LEU A 192 -22.37 -6.11 14.37
N VAL A 193 -23.00 -6.56 13.30
CA VAL A 193 -24.01 -7.63 13.34
C VAL A 193 -23.33 -8.98 13.56
N GLU A 194 -22.16 -9.19 12.95
CA GLU A 194 -21.37 -10.40 13.10
C GLU A 194 -19.88 -10.13 12.90
N PRO A 195 -18.98 -10.87 13.58
CA PRO A 195 -17.54 -10.75 13.34
C PRO A 195 -17.16 -11.29 11.96
N VAL A 196 -16.14 -10.68 11.34
CA VAL A 196 -15.59 -11.16 10.07
C VAL A 196 -14.99 -12.56 10.26
N SER A 197 -15.55 -13.56 9.58
CA SER A 197 -14.99 -14.91 9.55
C SER A 197 -13.65 -14.94 8.81
N LEU A 198 -12.67 -15.63 9.39
CA LEU A 198 -11.39 -15.93 8.72
C LEU A 198 -11.41 -17.25 7.93
N VAL A 199 -12.52 -18.00 8.01
CA VAL A 199 -12.68 -19.22 7.23
C VAL A 199 -12.89 -18.83 5.77
N CYS A 200 -11.94 -19.20 4.92
CA CYS A 200 -12.02 -18.98 3.49
C CYS A 200 -13.17 -19.82 2.90
N SER A 201 -14.04 -19.19 2.11
CA SER A 201 -15.29 -19.78 1.63
C SER A 201 -15.52 -19.59 0.14
N GLY A 202 -14.58 -18.99 -0.61
CA GLY A 202 -14.89 -18.62 -1.99
C GLY A 202 -13.72 -18.10 -2.82
N GLY A 203 -12.62 -18.84 -2.90
CA GLY A 203 -11.53 -18.54 -3.82
C GLY A 203 -11.13 -19.77 -4.62
N VAL A 204 -11.09 -19.66 -5.95
CA VAL A 204 -10.40 -20.62 -6.80
C VAL A 204 -9.01 -20.85 -6.20
N ARG A 205 -8.69 -22.09 -5.78
CA ARG A 205 -7.31 -22.42 -5.37
C ARG A 205 -6.42 -22.21 -6.59
N PRO A 206 -5.53 -21.20 -6.60
CA PRO A 206 -4.69 -20.96 -7.76
C PRO A 206 -3.82 -22.20 -7.97
N ARG A 207 -3.87 -22.80 -9.16
CA ARG A 207 -2.93 -23.88 -9.52
C ARG A 207 -1.65 -23.21 -10.02
N THR A 208 -0.49 -23.84 -9.80
CA THR A 208 0.82 -23.30 -10.21
C THR A 208 0.90 -22.86 -11.67
N VAL A 209 0.08 -23.44 -12.55
CA VAL A 209 -0.05 -23.06 -13.97
C VAL A 209 -0.79 -21.74 -14.20
N ASP A 210 -1.77 -21.41 -13.34
CA ASP A 210 -2.43 -20.10 -13.32
C ASP A 210 -1.43 -19.00 -12.92
N HIS A 211 -0.35 -19.36 -12.21
CA HIS A 211 0.71 -18.44 -11.76
C HIS A 211 1.54 -17.90 -12.93
N LEU A 212 1.93 -18.76 -13.89
CA LEU A 212 2.74 -18.33 -15.04
C LEU A 212 1.91 -17.53 -16.03
N ALA A 213 0.68 -17.99 -16.29
CA ALA A 213 -0.24 -17.33 -17.21
C ALA A 213 -0.63 -15.92 -16.75
N TRP A 214 -0.93 -15.72 -15.45
CA TRP A 214 -1.25 -14.40 -14.94
C TRP A 214 -0.04 -13.45 -14.96
N LEU A 215 1.15 -13.93 -14.59
CA LEU A 215 2.38 -13.13 -14.57
C LEU A 215 2.75 -12.64 -15.98
N VAL A 216 2.56 -13.49 -16.99
CA VAL A 216 2.80 -13.17 -18.40
C VAL A 216 1.71 -12.26 -18.99
N VAL A 217 0.43 -12.54 -18.72
CA VAL A 217 -0.70 -11.83 -19.37
C VAL A 217 -1.03 -10.50 -18.71
N LYS A 218 -0.85 -10.37 -17.39
CA LYS A 218 -1.23 -9.17 -16.63
C LYS A 218 -0.06 -8.50 -15.93
N GLY A 219 0.87 -9.27 -15.36
CA GLY A 219 2.05 -8.74 -14.66
C GLY A 219 3.01 -7.97 -15.58
N ILE A 220 3.36 -8.55 -16.73
CA ILE A 220 4.28 -7.91 -17.70
C ILE A 220 3.70 -6.61 -18.28
N PRO A 221 2.44 -6.55 -18.78
CA PRO A 221 1.86 -5.28 -19.25
C PRO A 221 1.67 -4.24 -18.15
N TRP A 222 1.39 -4.66 -16.91
CA TRP A 222 1.31 -3.78 -15.74
C TRP A 222 2.68 -3.17 -15.41
N LEU A 223 3.74 -3.99 -15.42
CA LEU A 223 5.12 -3.54 -15.18
C LEU A 223 5.62 -2.68 -16.36
N TRP A 224 5.27 -3.02 -17.60
CA TRP A 224 5.62 -2.28 -18.81
C TRP A 224 4.98 -0.89 -18.85
N ARG A 225 3.69 -0.76 -18.50
CA ARG A 225 3.03 0.56 -18.35
C ARG A 225 3.68 1.42 -17.26
N ARG A 226 4.25 0.78 -16.23
CA ARG A 226 5.05 1.45 -15.18
C ARG A 226 6.50 1.69 -15.61
N GLY A 227 6.98 0.99 -16.64
CA GLY A 227 8.37 0.94 -17.05
C GLY A 227 8.90 2.22 -17.71
N ARG A 228 8.02 3.13 -18.18
CA ARG A 228 8.47 4.42 -18.72
C ARG A 228 9.12 5.32 -17.65
N ASP A 229 8.67 5.23 -16.40
CA ASP A 229 9.15 6.09 -15.32
C ASP A 229 9.86 5.32 -14.19
N LEU A 230 9.35 4.12 -13.85
CA LEU A 230 9.85 3.34 -12.71
C LEU A 230 11.18 2.64 -13.00
N VAL A 231 11.35 2.12 -14.22
CA VAL A 231 12.55 1.36 -14.61
C VAL A 231 13.79 2.26 -14.70
N PRO A 232 13.74 3.44 -15.37
CA PRO A 232 14.86 4.37 -15.35
C PRO A 232 15.22 4.84 -13.94
N HIS A 233 14.22 5.10 -13.09
CA HIS A 233 14.44 5.52 -11.70
C HIS A 233 15.08 4.42 -10.85
N ALA A 234 14.62 3.18 -10.96
CA ALA A 234 15.20 2.03 -10.26
C ALA A 234 16.64 1.75 -10.73
N ALA A 235 16.90 1.86 -12.04
CA ALA A 235 18.25 1.72 -12.60
C ALA A 235 19.19 2.80 -12.05
N ARG A 236 18.73 4.05 -11.94
CA ARG A 236 19.50 5.15 -11.34
C ARG A 236 19.87 4.86 -9.88
N ILE A 237 18.93 4.42 -9.04
CA ILE A 237 19.19 4.04 -7.64
C ILE A 237 20.26 2.95 -7.55
N LEU A 238 20.17 1.91 -8.38
CA LEU A 238 21.15 0.83 -8.40
C LEU A 238 22.53 1.31 -8.88
N LEU A 239 22.58 2.18 -9.89
CA LEU A 239 23.82 2.75 -10.40
C LEU A 239 24.51 3.66 -9.38
N GLU A 240 23.76 4.49 -8.66
CA GLU A 240 24.26 5.36 -7.58
C GLU A 240 24.85 4.51 -6.45
N ALA A 241 24.11 3.51 -5.96
CA ALA A 241 24.58 2.59 -4.93
C ALA A 241 25.86 1.84 -5.36
N ALA A 242 25.95 1.41 -6.63
CA ALA A 242 27.14 0.76 -7.17
C ALA A 242 28.35 1.72 -7.25
N ARG A 243 28.13 3.00 -7.58
CA ARG A 243 29.18 4.03 -7.61
C ARG A 243 29.71 4.32 -6.21
N GLU A 244 28.82 4.46 -5.23
CA GLU A 244 29.18 4.65 -3.82
C GLU A 244 29.99 3.46 -3.28
N GLY A 245 29.54 2.23 -3.54
CA GLY A 245 30.27 1.03 -3.15
C GLY A 245 31.67 0.94 -3.77
N ARG A 246 31.83 1.34 -5.04
CA ARG A 246 33.16 1.44 -5.67
C ARG A 246 34.04 2.51 -5.06
N ARG A 247 33.48 3.68 -4.73
CA ARG A 247 34.22 4.77 -4.04
C ARG A 247 34.70 4.33 -2.66
N ALA A 248 33.83 3.74 -1.84
CA ALA A 248 34.18 3.25 -0.51
C ALA A 248 35.29 2.20 -0.55
N ARG A 249 35.25 1.26 -1.51
CA ARG A 249 36.32 0.27 -1.71
C ARG A 249 37.64 0.89 -2.16
N ARG A 250 37.60 1.97 -2.94
CA ARG A 250 38.80 2.70 -3.37
C ARG A 250 39.45 3.46 -2.21
N PHE A 251 38.65 4.14 -1.38
CA PHE A 251 39.14 4.81 -0.17
C PHE A 251 39.71 3.83 0.86
N ALA A 252 39.11 2.64 1.00
CA ALA A 252 39.63 1.59 1.87
C ALA A 252 40.92 0.92 1.32
N ALA A 253 41.27 1.15 0.05
CA ALA A 253 42.44 0.56 -0.60
C ALA A 253 43.60 1.55 -0.79
N GLU A 254 43.43 2.84 -0.43
CA GLU A 254 44.54 3.79 -0.41
C GLU A 254 45.36 3.57 0.88
N PRO A 255 46.66 3.24 0.78
CA PRO A 255 47.50 3.09 1.97
C PRO A 255 47.69 4.44 2.65
N GLU A 256 47.58 4.43 3.97
CA GLU A 256 47.88 5.58 4.83
C GLU A 256 49.31 6.05 4.53
N VAL A 257 49.46 7.22 3.90
CA VAL A 257 50.77 7.82 3.67
C VAL A 257 51.32 8.19 5.03
N ALA A 258 52.24 7.36 5.53
CA ALA A 258 52.95 7.61 6.78
C ALA A 258 53.59 9.01 6.72
N PRO A 259 53.45 9.85 7.77
CA PRO A 259 54.08 11.16 7.78
C PRO A 259 55.59 10.97 7.67
N GLY A 260 56.18 11.66 6.70
CA GLY A 260 57.61 11.59 6.40
C GLY A 260 58.45 11.83 7.66
N ALA A 261 59.38 10.92 7.90
CA ALA A 261 60.38 11.07 8.94
C ALA A 261 61.30 12.25 8.58
N GLU A 262 61.04 13.42 9.18
CA GLU A 262 62.10 14.41 9.39
C GLU A 262 63.08 13.83 10.41
N ALA A 263 64.22 13.34 9.92
CA ALA A 263 65.40 13.12 10.71
C ALA A 263 66.41 14.23 10.37
N GLY A 264 66.50 15.26 11.22
CA GLY A 264 67.71 16.08 11.33
C GLY A 264 68.76 15.39 12.21
N PRO A 265 69.87 16.06 12.57
CA PRO A 265 70.82 16.83 11.76
C PRO A 265 72.21 16.13 11.75
N VAL A 266 73.11 16.47 10.83
CA VAL A 266 74.54 16.07 10.93
C VAL A 266 75.46 17.19 10.43
N GLY A 267 76.37 17.63 11.30
CA GLY A 267 77.65 18.26 10.94
C GLY A 267 77.70 19.77 11.04
#